data_AF-A0A672VCV4-F1
#
_entry.id   AF-A0A672VCV4-F1
#
_cell.length_a   1.000
_cell.length_b   1.000
_cell.length_c   1.000
_cell.angle_alpha   90.00
_cell.angle_beta   90.00
_cell.angle_gamma   90.00
#
_symmetry.space_group_name_H-M   'P 1'
#
loop_
_entity.id
_entity.type
_entity.pdbx_description
1 polymer ?
#
loop_
_entity_poly.entity_id
_entity_poly.type
_entity_poly.pdbx_seq_one_letter_code
_entity_poly.pdbx_strand_id
1 'polypeptide(L)'
;MQDVGVGLYPSMSLLNHSCAPNCVIVFEGYQLLLRSVREIQIGEELTISYIESLMPTSERQKQLMRQYCFECDCVFCQNQEKDAEKLGGEEHAWKEVKDAVNEVRYPKSKEEWEQVLARFQNLLSRNTGRLPDTNIYQLKMLDCAMDACINLESWEEALSYGSRTLGPYSLYYPGFHPLRAVQLMRVGKLQYSQDMFPRALETLKQAYNIMKVTHGTDHSLMQALMEIKEQCEAIMRIQ
;
A
#
# COMPACT_ATOMS: atom_id res chain seq x y z
N MET A 1 4.05 4.44 2.36
CA MET A 1 5.46 4.04 2.61
C MET A 1 6.33 5.15 2.04
N GLN A 2 7.30 5.65 2.80
CA GLN A 2 8.13 6.78 2.36
C GLN A 2 9.37 6.28 1.62
N ASP A 3 9.68 6.89 0.48
CA ASP A 3 10.96 6.69 -0.20
C ASP A 3 12.07 7.40 0.57
N VAL A 4 13.07 6.64 1.02
CA VAL A 4 14.16 7.15 1.88
C VAL A 4 15.52 7.20 1.17
N GLY A 5 15.64 6.62 -0.02
CA GLY A 5 16.92 6.60 -0.76
C GLY A 5 16.84 5.85 -2.08
N VAL A 6 17.98 5.82 -2.79
CA VAL A 6 18.18 5.10 -4.06
C VAL A 6 19.47 4.29 -3.99
N GLY A 7 19.47 3.09 -4.58
CA GLY A 7 20.63 2.20 -4.61
C GLY A 7 20.69 1.37 -5.90
N LEU A 8 21.89 0.89 -6.23
CA LEU A 8 22.12 0.03 -7.39
C LEU A 8 22.35 -1.41 -6.92
N TYR A 9 21.57 -2.35 -7.45
CA TYR A 9 21.65 -3.78 -7.13
C TYR A 9 21.82 -4.58 -8.43
N PRO A 10 23.05 -4.66 -9.00
CA PRO A 10 23.26 -5.18 -10.36
C PRO A 10 22.69 -6.58 -10.59
N SER A 11 22.79 -7.48 -9.61
CA SER A 11 22.20 -8.83 -9.73
C SER A 11 20.68 -8.82 -9.81
N MET A 12 20.02 -7.86 -9.15
CA MET A 12 18.56 -7.73 -9.18
C MET A 12 18.07 -7.01 -10.43
N SER A 13 18.93 -6.24 -11.10
CA SER A 13 18.63 -5.60 -12.39
C SER A 13 18.46 -6.59 -13.54
N LEU A 14 18.72 -7.88 -13.34
CA LEU A 14 18.45 -8.95 -14.30
C LEU A 14 16.95 -9.33 -14.37
N LEU A 15 16.17 -9.03 -13.33
CA LEU A 15 14.76 -9.42 -13.23
C LEU A 15 13.91 -8.52 -14.12
N ASN A 16 13.15 -9.09 -15.06
CA ASN A 16 12.25 -8.34 -15.92
C ASN A 16 10.98 -7.84 -15.20
N HIS A 17 10.28 -6.92 -15.85
CA HIS A 17 9.04 -6.37 -15.34
C HIS A 17 7.83 -7.27 -15.60
N SER A 18 6.92 -7.36 -14.64
CA SER A 18 5.52 -7.72 -14.87
C SER A 18 4.60 -6.90 -13.96
N CYS A 19 3.43 -6.46 -14.46
CA CYS A 19 2.39 -5.86 -13.60
C CYS A 19 1.69 -6.91 -12.73
N ALA A 20 1.89 -8.20 -13.01
CA ALA A 20 1.46 -9.35 -12.20
C ALA A 20 2.68 -10.24 -11.89
N PRO A 21 3.64 -9.74 -11.07
CA PRO A 21 4.93 -10.39 -10.88
C PRO A 21 4.81 -11.67 -10.04
N ASN A 22 5.80 -12.55 -10.16
CA ASN A 22 5.92 -13.75 -9.32
C ASN A 22 6.89 -13.58 -8.15
N CYS A 23 7.64 -12.48 -8.12
CA CYS A 23 8.50 -12.08 -7.03
C CYS A 23 8.17 -10.67 -6.54
N VAL A 24 8.49 -10.40 -5.29
CA VAL A 24 8.47 -9.06 -4.69
C VAL A 24 9.83 -8.74 -4.08
N ILE A 25 10.10 -7.44 -3.97
CA ILE A 25 11.26 -6.91 -3.28
C ILE A 25 10.79 -6.21 -2.01
N VAL A 26 11.47 -6.50 -0.90
CA VAL A 26 11.38 -5.72 0.34
C VAL A 26 12.78 -5.34 0.80
N PHE A 27 12.88 -4.34 1.68
CA PHE A 27 14.15 -3.81 2.15
C PHE A 27 14.28 -3.92 3.68
N GLU A 28 15.43 -4.42 4.14
CA GLU A 28 15.88 -4.33 5.53
C GLU A 28 17.07 -3.37 5.59
N GLY A 29 16.79 -2.09 5.87
CA GLY A 29 17.76 -1.02 5.67
C GLY A 29 18.19 -0.93 4.20
N TYR A 30 19.46 -1.18 3.90
CA TYR A 30 20.00 -1.24 2.54
C TYR A 30 19.99 -2.66 1.95
N GLN A 31 19.57 -3.68 2.69
CA GLN A 31 19.55 -5.05 2.20
C GLN A 31 18.27 -5.29 1.40
N LEU A 32 18.42 -5.71 0.15
CA LEU A 32 17.32 -6.05 -0.74
C LEU A 32 17.02 -7.55 -0.61
N LEU A 33 15.78 -7.88 -0.21
CA LEU A 33 15.30 -9.25 -0.12
C LEU A 33 14.34 -9.53 -1.27
N LEU A 34 14.73 -10.42 -2.18
CA LEU A 34 13.88 -10.95 -3.25
C LEU A 34 13.15 -12.20 -2.75
N ARG A 35 11.82 -12.22 -2.86
CA ARG A 35 11.01 -13.36 -2.41
C ARG A 35 9.94 -13.71 -3.44
N SER A 36 9.72 -15.01 -3.65
CA SER A 36 8.60 -15.48 -4.46
C SER A 36 7.27 -15.26 -3.73
N VAL A 37 6.23 -14.91 -4.49
CA VAL A 37 4.87 -14.66 -3.97
C VAL A 37 3.83 -15.60 -4.59
N ARG A 38 4.29 -16.60 -5.32
CA ARG A 38 3.53 -17.75 -5.79
C ARG A 38 4.50 -18.89 -6.11
N GLU A 39 3.95 -20.05 -6.42
CA GLU A 39 4.74 -21.14 -6.99
C GLU A 39 5.33 -20.73 -8.34
N ILE A 40 6.55 -21.18 -8.60
CA ILE A 40 7.34 -20.87 -9.79
C ILE A 40 7.85 -22.19 -10.36
N GLN A 41 7.56 -22.45 -11.63
CA GLN A 41 7.96 -23.68 -12.29
C GLN A 41 9.43 -23.62 -12.74
N ILE A 42 10.06 -24.78 -12.93
CA ILE A 42 11.43 -24.84 -13.46
C ILE A 42 11.45 -24.22 -14.87
N GLY A 43 12.35 -23.26 -15.07
CA GLY A 43 12.47 -22.52 -16.34
C GLY A 43 11.50 -21.34 -16.47
N GLU A 44 10.60 -21.12 -15.51
CA GLU A 44 9.77 -19.93 -15.47
C GLU A 44 10.61 -18.70 -15.11
N GLU A 45 10.41 -17.60 -15.83
CA GLU A 45 11.11 -16.34 -15.60
C GLU A 45 10.71 -15.68 -14.29
N LEU A 46 11.69 -15.16 -13.54
CA LEU A 46 11.46 -14.37 -12.35
C LEU A 46 11.20 -12.90 -12.73
N THR A 47 10.07 -12.36 -12.29
CA THR A 47 9.65 -10.99 -12.60
C THR A 47 9.26 -10.21 -11.34
N ILE A 48 9.48 -8.90 -11.39
CA ILE A 48 9.11 -7.93 -10.34
C ILE A 48 8.32 -6.77 -10.93
N SER A 49 7.61 -6.00 -10.10
CA SER A 49 7.05 -4.72 -10.56
C SER A 49 8.09 -3.61 -10.42
N TYR A 50 8.39 -2.90 -11.51
CA TYR A 50 9.32 -1.75 -11.49
C TYR A 50 8.64 -0.46 -11.07
N ILE A 51 7.32 -0.44 -11.15
CA ILE A 51 6.48 0.74 -10.98
C ILE A 51 5.38 0.42 -9.97
N GLU A 52 4.75 1.47 -9.45
CA GLU A 52 3.55 1.32 -8.63
C GLU A 52 2.40 0.71 -9.46
N SER A 53 1.83 -0.40 -9.00
CA SER A 53 0.74 -1.08 -9.74
C SER A 53 -0.62 -0.37 -9.63
N LEU A 54 -0.77 0.53 -8.65
CA LEU A 54 -1.98 1.31 -8.37
C LEU A 54 -2.11 2.53 -9.29
N MET A 55 -1.99 2.28 -10.60
CA MET A 55 -2.15 3.27 -11.67
C MET A 55 -2.95 2.66 -12.83
N PRO A 56 -3.68 3.45 -13.62
CA PRO A 56 -4.34 2.97 -14.84
C PRO A 56 -3.32 2.44 -15.85
N THR A 57 -3.74 1.54 -16.74
CA THR A 57 -2.84 0.89 -17.72
C THR A 57 -2.13 1.90 -18.60
N SER A 58 -2.83 2.96 -19.02
CA SER A 58 -2.24 4.04 -19.82
C SER A 58 -1.10 4.77 -19.10
N GLU A 59 -1.20 4.96 -17.78
CA GLU A 59 -0.15 5.60 -16.98
C GLU A 59 1.02 4.64 -16.75
N ARG A 60 0.74 3.35 -16.51
CA ARG A 60 1.77 2.31 -16.42
C ARG A 60 2.59 2.24 -17.71
N GLN A 61 1.95 2.15 -18.87
CA GLN A 61 2.63 2.10 -20.17
C GLN A 61 3.48 3.36 -20.43
N LYS A 62 2.94 4.55 -20.14
CA LYS A 62 3.70 5.80 -20.27
C LYS A 62 4.94 5.83 -19.39
N GLN A 63 4.82 5.37 -18.14
CA GLN A 63 5.96 5.34 -17.22
C GLN A 63 7.01 4.32 -17.67
N LEU A 64 6.59 3.11 -18.05
CA LEU A 64 7.49 2.05 -18.53
C LEU A 64 8.22 2.49 -19.80
N MET A 65 7.52 3.05 -20.77
CA MET A 65 8.14 3.57 -21.98
C MET A 65 9.14 4.71 -21.68
N ARG A 66 8.76 5.65 -20.81
CA ARG A 66 9.61 6.80 -20.46
C ARG A 66 10.88 6.42 -19.70
N GLN A 67 10.81 5.45 -18.78
CA GLN A 67 11.91 5.12 -17.87
C GLN A 67 12.72 3.91 -18.33
N TYR A 68 12.07 2.95 -18.99
CA TYR A 68 12.64 1.64 -19.31
C TYR A 68 12.57 1.30 -20.80
N CYS A 69 11.98 2.17 -21.63
CA CYS A 69 11.97 2.07 -23.09
C CYS A 69 11.33 0.77 -23.64
N PHE A 70 10.26 0.27 -22.99
CA PHE A 70 9.51 -0.89 -23.48
C PHE A 70 7.99 -0.72 -23.24
N GLU A 71 7.19 -1.49 -24.00
CA GLU A 71 5.75 -1.65 -23.78
C GLU A 71 5.48 -2.98 -23.07
N CYS A 72 4.66 -2.94 -22.02
CA CYS A 72 4.34 -4.16 -21.26
C CYS A 72 3.13 -4.88 -21.87
N ASP A 73 3.29 -6.16 -22.17
CA ASP A 73 2.26 -7.01 -22.79
C ASP A 73 1.64 -8.01 -21.80
N CYS A 74 1.88 -7.86 -20.49
CA CYS A 74 1.36 -8.80 -19.49
C CYS A 74 -0.18 -8.82 -19.44
N VAL A 75 -0.74 -9.87 -18.83
CA VAL A 75 -2.20 -10.08 -18.72
C VAL A 75 -2.97 -8.88 -18.13
N PHE A 76 -2.38 -8.11 -17.22
CA PHE A 76 -3.01 -6.91 -16.65
C PHE A 76 -2.95 -5.68 -17.56
N CYS A 77 -2.04 -5.64 -18.53
CA CYS A 77 -2.02 -4.60 -19.55
C CYS A 77 -2.93 -4.93 -20.73
N GLN A 78 -3.09 -6.23 -21.02
CA GLN A 78 -4.05 -6.72 -22.00
C GLN A 78 -5.50 -6.65 -21.49
N ASN A 79 -5.71 -6.88 -20.19
CA ASN A 79 -7.02 -6.77 -19.54
C ASN A 79 -7.13 -5.48 -18.70
N GLN A 80 -7.85 -4.49 -19.22
CA GLN A 80 -8.06 -3.18 -18.60
C GLN A 80 -9.29 -3.12 -17.67
N GLU A 81 -9.91 -4.25 -17.30
CA GLU A 81 -11.12 -4.30 -16.46
C GLU A 81 -11.00 -3.48 -15.17
N LYS A 82 -9.83 -3.51 -14.52
CA LYS A 82 -9.61 -2.76 -13.28
C LYS A 82 -9.44 -1.25 -13.49
N ASP A 83 -9.21 -0.76 -14.71
CA ASP A 83 -8.99 0.67 -14.92
C ASP A 83 -10.27 1.49 -14.73
N ALA A 84 -11.43 0.92 -15.07
CA ALA A 84 -12.72 1.54 -14.82
C ALA A 84 -12.98 1.70 -13.31
N GLU A 85 -12.67 0.67 -12.52
CA GLU A 85 -12.77 0.70 -11.06
C GLU A 85 -11.78 1.70 -10.44
N LYS A 86 -10.52 1.71 -10.94
CA LYS A 86 -9.49 2.65 -10.48
C LYS A 86 -9.89 4.11 -10.67
N LEU A 87 -10.64 4.41 -11.72
CA LEU A 87 -11.12 5.75 -12.07
C LEU A 87 -12.62 5.95 -11.77
N GLY A 88 -13.19 5.10 -10.91
CA GLY A 88 -14.61 5.16 -10.55
C GLY A 88 -15.00 6.49 -9.90
N GLY A 89 -16.27 6.87 -10.04
CA GLY A 89 -16.80 8.14 -9.56
C GLY A 89 -16.73 9.27 -10.59
N GLU A 90 -16.97 10.51 -10.14
CA GLU A 90 -17.02 11.68 -11.01
C GLU A 90 -15.64 12.13 -11.50
N GLU A 91 -15.49 12.30 -12.82
CA GLU A 91 -14.21 12.64 -13.44
C GLU A 91 -13.60 13.95 -12.94
N HIS A 92 -14.41 15.00 -12.84
CA HIS A 92 -13.96 16.28 -12.31
C HIS A 92 -13.45 16.14 -10.86
N ALA A 93 -14.14 15.35 -10.04
CA ALA A 93 -13.79 15.17 -8.64
C ALA A 93 -12.47 14.41 -8.49
N TRP A 94 -12.27 13.28 -9.20
CA TRP A 94 -11.01 12.55 -9.05
C TRP A 94 -9.82 13.25 -9.69
N LYS A 95 -10.02 14.12 -10.70
CA LYS A 95 -8.94 14.98 -11.23
C LYS A 95 -8.47 16.00 -10.20
N GLU A 96 -9.40 16.67 -9.51
CA GLU A 96 -9.05 17.60 -8.42
C GLU A 96 -8.27 16.88 -7.30
N VAL A 97 -8.72 15.67 -6.91
CA VAL A 97 -8.01 14.86 -5.90
C VAL A 97 -6.66 14.38 -6.40
N LYS A 98 -6.55 13.97 -7.67
CA LYS A 98 -5.28 13.56 -8.30
C LYS A 98 -4.24 14.68 -8.21
N ASP A 99 -4.63 15.89 -8.60
CA ASP A 99 -3.72 17.05 -8.57
C ASP A 99 -3.29 17.34 -7.13
N ALA A 100 -4.23 17.30 -6.18
CA ALA A 100 -3.91 17.51 -4.77
C ALA A 100 -2.95 16.48 -4.20
N VAL A 101 -3.15 15.19 -4.49
CA VAL A 101 -2.27 14.11 -4.03
C VAL A 101 -0.88 14.21 -4.67
N ASN A 102 -0.80 14.51 -5.97
CA ASN A 102 0.48 14.62 -6.67
C ASN A 102 1.33 15.81 -6.24
N GLU A 103 0.72 16.85 -5.67
CA GLU A 103 1.42 18.02 -5.13
C GLU A 103 1.98 17.79 -3.72
N VAL A 104 1.52 16.76 -3.01
CA VAL A 104 2.01 16.49 -1.65
C VAL A 104 3.48 16.07 -1.71
N ARG A 105 4.33 16.91 -1.11
CA ARG A 105 5.70 16.55 -0.75
C ARG A 105 5.68 15.95 0.65
N TYR A 106 6.59 15.02 0.93
CA TYR A 106 6.67 14.39 2.25
C TYR A 106 6.85 15.46 3.35
N PRO A 107 5.87 15.63 4.25
CA PRO A 107 5.93 16.66 5.27
C PRO A 107 7.06 16.43 6.28
N LYS A 108 7.71 17.51 6.72
CA LYS A 108 8.88 17.49 7.60
C LYS A 108 8.60 18.06 9.00
N SER A 109 7.42 18.63 9.23
CA SER A 109 7.01 19.20 10.51
C SER A 109 5.53 18.93 10.81
N LYS A 110 5.12 19.13 12.07
CA LYS A 110 3.71 18.98 12.45
C LYS A 110 2.82 19.98 11.70
N GLU A 111 3.28 21.21 11.51
CA GLU A 111 2.53 22.25 10.79
C GLU A 111 2.32 21.90 9.31
N GLU A 112 3.29 21.23 8.66
CA GLU A 112 3.12 20.74 7.30
C GLU A 112 2.10 19.58 7.24
N TRP A 113 2.11 18.68 8.24
CA TRP A 113 1.10 17.62 8.35
C TRP A 113 -0.31 18.18 8.58
N GLU A 114 -0.47 19.21 9.40
CA GLU A 114 -1.75 19.90 9.63
C GLU A 114 -2.32 20.50 8.34
N GLN A 115 -1.46 21.14 7.53
CA GLN A 115 -1.87 21.70 6.24
C GLN A 115 -2.34 20.64 5.26
N VAL A 116 -1.61 19.52 5.17
CA VAL A 116 -1.99 18.37 4.33
C VAL A 116 -3.33 17.79 4.81
N LEU A 117 -3.48 17.56 6.11
CA LEU A 117 -4.70 17.00 6.68
C LEU A 117 -5.90 17.92 6.44
N ALA A 118 -5.78 19.22 6.70
CA ALA A 118 -6.85 20.20 6.50
C ALA A 118 -7.29 20.26 5.02
N ARG A 119 -6.33 20.23 4.08
CA ARG A 119 -6.62 20.17 2.64
C ARG A 119 -7.41 18.91 2.28
N PHE A 120 -7.00 17.75 2.79
CA PHE A 120 -7.66 16.48 2.48
C PHE A 120 -9.01 16.33 3.16
N GLN A 121 -9.19 16.80 4.39
CA GLN A 121 -10.51 16.85 5.03
C GLN A 121 -11.50 17.71 4.23
N ASN A 122 -11.05 18.86 3.71
CA ASN A 122 -11.87 19.69 2.82
C ASN A 122 -12.27 18.96 1.53
N LEU A 123 -11.32 18.29 0.87
CA LEU A 123 -11.61 17.53 -0.35
C LEU A 123 -12.51 16.32 -0.10
N LEU A 124 -12.27 15.58 0.98
CA LEU A 124 -13.07 14.43 1.39
C LEU A 124 -14.53 14.83 1.66
N SER A 125 -14.75 15.91 2.42
CA SER A 125 -16.09 16.42 2.70
C SER A 125 -16.82 16.88 1.44
N ARG A 126 -16.15 17.64 0.56
CA ARG A 126 -16.71 18.11 -0.73
C ARG A 126 -17.05 16.98 -1.69
N ASN A 127 -16.29 15.88 -1.67
CA ASN A 127 -16.45 14.74 -2.59
C ASN A 127 -17.21 13.56 -1.97
N THR A 128 -17.84 13.75 -0.81
CA THR A 128 -18.68 12.74 -0.17
C THR A 128 -19.76 12.24 -1.14
N GLY A 129 -19.79 10.93 -1.40
CA GLY A 129 -20.75 10.30 -2.32
C GLY A 129 -20.41 10.45 -3.81
N ARG A 130 -19.39 11.23 -4.19
CA ARG A 130 -18.95 11.42 -5.58
C ARG A 130 -17.82 10.48 -6.00
N LEU A 131 -16.96 10.14 -5.05
CA LEU A 131 -15.83 9.24 -5.26
C LEU A 131 -15.95 8.02 -4.34
N PRO A 132 -15.92 6.79 -4.90
CA PRO A 132 -15.81 5.60 -4.08
C PRO A 132 -14.38 5.49 -3.52
N ASP A 133 -14.22 4.83 -2.38
CA ASP A 133 -12.90 4.56 -1.80
C ASP A 133 -12.04 3.62 -2.69
N THR A 134 -12.65 2.94 -3.66
CA THR A 134 -11.96 2.17 -4.71
C THR A 134 -11.32 3.07 -5.76
N ASN A 135 -11.69 4.34 -5.92
CA ASN A 135 -10.96 5.25 -6.80
C ASN A 135 -9.52 5.41 -6.27
N ILE A 136 -8.51 5.25 -7.13
CA ILE A 136 -7.11 5.21 -6.68
C ILE A 136 -6.63 6.54 -6.11
N TYR A 137 -7.16 7.67 -6.56
CA TYR A 137 -6.76 8.99 -6.05
C TYR A 137 -7.42 9.28 -4.71
N GLN A 138 -8.70 8.88 -4.55
CA GLN A 138 -9.38 8.86 -3.26
C GLN A 138 -8.63 7.95 -2.27
N LEU A 139 -8.22 6.74 -2.70
CA LEU A 139 -7.46 5.80 -1.88
C LEU A 139 -6.12 6.39 -1.43
N LYS A 140 -5.36 7.00 -2.34
CA LYS A 140 -4.08 7.67 -2.02
C LYS A 140 -4.28 8.84 -1.06
N MET A 141 -5.35 9.62 -1.23
CA MET A 141 -5.71 10.70 -0.31
C MET A 141 -6.05 10.16 1.09
N LEU A 142 -6.79 9.06 1.19
CA LEU A 142 -7.11 8.40 2.47
C LEU A 142 -5.86 7.87 3.16
N ASP A 143 -4.96 7.23 2.41
CA ASP A 143 -3.69 6.74 2.96
C ASP A 143 -2.82 7.89 3.49
N CYS A 144 -2.72 8.99 2.74
CA CYS A 144 -1.95 10.15 3.17
C CYS A 144 -2.63 10.93 4.32
N ALA A 145 -3.96 11.00 4.37
CA ALA A 145 -4.69 11.53 5.52
C ALA A 145 -4.47 10.67 6.78
N MET A 146 -4.43 9.34 6.64
CA MET A 146 -4.05 8.44 7.73
C MET A 146 -2.63 8.72 8.21
N ASP A 147 -1.66 8.85 7.30
CA ASP A 147 -0.27 9.23 7.63
C ASP A 147 -0.22 10.54 8.41
N ALA A 148 -0.98 11.56 7.98
CA ALA A 148 -1.05 12.84 8.66
C ALA A 148 -1.62 12.71 10.08
N CYS A 149 -2.74 12.01 10.25
CA CYS A 149 -3.33 11.76 11.58
C CYS A 149 -2.37 11.00 12.51
N ILE A 150 -1.60 10.02 11.99
CA ILE A 150 -0.58 9.30 12.78
C ILE A 150 0.52 10.26 13.27
N ASN A 151 1.03 11.14 12.41
CA ASN A 151 2.08 12.10 12.77
C ASN A 151 1.58 13.22 13.70
N LEU A 152 0.27 13.48 13.69
CA LEU A 152 -0.40 14.43 14.57
C LEU A 152 -0.99 13.79 15.84
N GLU A 153 -0.80 12.48 16.02
CA GLU A 153 -1.29 11.71 17.17
C GLU A 153 -2.83 11.68 17.28
N SER A 154 -3.54 11.90 16.17
CA SER A 154 -5.00 11.78 16.04
C SER A 154 -5.41 10.32 15.72
N TRP A 155 -5.31 9.44 16.71
CA TRP A 155 -5.43 7.98 16.51
C TRP A 155 -6.80 7.50 16.00
N GLU A 156 -7.90 8.10 16.48
CA GLU A 156 -9.26 7.73 16.07
C GLU A 156 -9.50 8.05 14.58
N GLU A 157 -9.11 9.25 14.14
CA GLU A 157 -9.21 9.68 12.74
C GLU A 157 -8.28 8.85 11.84
N ALA A 158 -7.06 8.56 12.31
CA ALA A 158 -6.14 7.67 11.60
C ALA A 158 -6.77 6.29 11.37
N LEU A 159 -7.41 5.71 12.39
CA LEU A 159 -8.09 4.42 12.26
C LEU A 159 -9.30 4.51 11.31
N SER A 160 -10.06 5.61 11.35
CA SER A 160 -11.19 5.84 10.45
C SER A 160 -10.75 5.83 8.98
N TYR A 161 -9.71 6.60 8.62
CA TYR A 161 -9.16 6.59 7.27
C TYR A 161 -8.53 5.24 6.91
N GLY A 162 -7.70 4.69 7.79
CA GLY A 162 -7.03 3.40 7.58
C GLY A 162 -8.01 2.26 7.32
N SER A 163 -9.11 2.18 8.08
CA SER A 163 -10.13 1.14 7.91
C SER A 163 -10.78 1.19 6.53
N ARG A 164 -11.01 2.39 5.99
CA ARG A 164 -11.56 2.59 4.64
C ARG A 164 -10.63 2.10 3.53
N THR A 165 -9.32 2.12 3.76
CA THR A 165 -8.35 1.64 2.77
C THR A 165 -8.29 0.10 2.64
N LEU A 166 -8.70 -0.66 3.66
CA LEU A 166 -8.49 -2.11 3.71
C LEU A 166 -9.17 -2.86 2.55
N GLY A 167 -10.40 -2.48 2.21
CA GLY A 167 -11.14 -3.07 1.08
C GLY A 167 -10.44 -2.81 -0.26
N PRO A 168 -10.21 -1.55 -0.65
CA PRO A 168 -9.48 -1.21 -1.86
C PRO A 168 -8.07 -1.82 -1.94
N TYR A 169 -7.31 -1.86 -0.84
CA TYR A 169 -6.01 -2.54 -0.82
C TYR A 169 -6.13 -4.04 -1.11
N SER A 170 -7.16 -4.71 -0.58
CA SER A 170 -7.43 -6.12 -0.90
C SER A 170 -7.81 -6.33 -2.37
N LEU A 171 -8.49 -5.37 -2.99
CA LEU A 171 -8.91 -5.42 -4.39
C LEU A 171 -7.74 -5.23 -5.37
N TYR A 172 -6.86 -4.27 -5.09
CA TYR A 172 -5.77 -3.89 -5.99
C TYR A 172 -4.47 -4.65 -5.76
N TYR A 173 -4.25 -5.16 -4.55
CA TYR A 173 -3.09 -5.96 -4.19
C TYR A 173 -3.50 -7.38 -3.76
N PRO A 174 -3.95 -8.21 -4.72
CA PRO A 174 -4.36 -9.58 -4.43
C PRO A 174 -3.15 -10.46 -4.05
N GLY A 175 -3.42 -11.60 -3.43
CA GLY A 175 -2.39 -12.56 -3.05
C GLY A 175 -1.42 -12.00 -1.99
N PHE A 176 -0.14 -12.29 -2.17
CA PHE A 176 0.92 -11.91 -1.24
C PHE A 176 1.63 -10.63 -1.70
N HIS A 177 1.14 -9.46 -1.28
CA HIS A 177 1.72 -8.17 -1.65
C HIS A 177 2.19 -7.37 -0.43
N PRO A 178 3.44 -6.86 -0.42
CA PRO A 178 4.02 -6.20 0.75
C PRO A 178 3.23 -4.95 1.18
N LEU A 179 2.78 -4.11 0.25
CA LEU A 179 2.00 -2.90 0.61
C LEU A 179 0.68 -3.21 1.34
N ARG A 180 -0.02 -4.29 0.94
CA ARG A 180 -1.23 -4.73 1.64
C ARG A 180 -0.92 -5.25 3.03
N ALA A 181 0.17 -6.01 3.16
CA ALA A 181 0.64 -6.54 4.42
C ALA A 181 0.95 -5.42 5.42
N VAL A 182 1.71 -4.42 4.97
CA VAL A 182 2.07 -3.25 5.77
C VAL A 182 0.82 -2.45 6.13
N GLN A 183 -0.12 -2.23 5.20
CA GLN A 183 -1.35 -1.50 5.51
C GLN A 183 -2.20 -2.20 6.57
N LEU A 184 -2.35 -3.53 6.46
CA LEU A 184 -3.03 -4.33 7.50
C LEU A 184 -2.31 -4.21 8.84
N MET A 185 -0.98 -4.28 8.87
CA MET A 185 -0.21 -4.12 10.11
C MET A 185 -0.43 -2.74 10.74
N ARG A 186 -0.43 -1.66 9.94
CA ARG A 186 -0.66 -0.30 10.40
C ARG A 186 -2.05 -0.13 11.01
N VAL A 187 -3.09 -0.60 10.32
CA VAL A 187 -4.47 -0.57 10.83
C VAL A 187 -4.64 -1.45 12.06
N GLY A 188 -4.06 -2.65 12.07
CA GLY A 188 -4.08 -3.54 13.22
C GLY A 188 -3.42 -2.93 14.45
N LYS A 189 -2.31 -2.19 14.27
CA LYS A 189 -1.66 -1.43 15.35
C LYS A 189 -2.54 -0.28 15.88
N LEU A 190 -3.24 0.43 15.00
CA LEU A 190 -4.19 1.49 15.38
C LEU A 190 -5.40 0.94 16.15
N GLN A 191 -5.89 -0.24 15.76
CA GLN A 191 -6.94 -0.95 16.47
C GLN A 191 -6.46 -1.40 17.86
N TYR A 192 -5.23 -1.92 17.93
CA TYR A 192 -4.60 -2.34 19.19
C TYR A 192 -4.46 -1.18 20.17
N SER A 193 -3.97 -0.02 19.71
CA SER A 193 -3.80 1.17 20.58
C SER A 193 -5.11 1.78 21.07
N GLN A 194 -6.25 1.33 20.53
CA GLN A 194 -7.60 1.75 20.92
C GLN A 194 -8.37 0.62 21.61
N ASP A 195 -7.66 -0.36 22.17
CA ASP A 195 -8.20 -1.50 22.92
C ASP A 195 -9.20 -2.37 22.12
N MET A 196 -9.19 -2.28 20.79
CA MET A 196 -10.06 -3.09 19.91
C MET A 196 -9.47 -4.49 19.67
N PHE A 197 -9.05 -5.18 20.73
CA PHE A 197 -8.20 -6.38 20.65
C PHE A 197 -8.71 -7.49 19.73
N PRO A 198 -10.01 -7.85 19.70
CA PRO A 198 -10.49 -8.89 18.79
C PRO A 198 -10.31 -8.52 17.31
N ARG A 199 -10.62 -7.27 16.95
CA ARG A 199 -10.44 -6.76 15.58
C ARG A 199 -8.96 -6.59 15.24
N ALA A 200 -8.17 -6.07 16.18
CA ALA A 200 -6.73 -5.94 16.04
C ALA A 200 -6.10 -7.30 15.74
N LEU A 201 -6.43 -8.34 16.51
CA LEU A 201 -5.87 -9.67 16.31
C LEU A 201 -6.24 -10.26 14.95
N GLU A 202 -7.48 -10.10 14.50
CA GLU A 202 -7.91 -10.55 13.18
C GLU A 202 -7.11 -9.86 12.06
N THR A 203 -7.00 -8.53 12.12
CA THR A 203 -6.25 -7.73 11.14
C THR A 203 -4.76 -8.08 11.15
N LEU A 204 -4.15 -8.23 12.32
CA LEU A 204 -2.73 -8.58 12.47
C LEU A 204 -2.45 -10.02 12.00
N LYS A 205 -3.39 -10.96 12.16
CA LYS A 205 -3.27 -12.31 11.58
C LYS A 205 -3.27 -12.28 10.05
N GLN A 206 -4.11 -11.43 9.44
CA GLN A 206 -4.08 -11.24 7.99
C GLN A 206 -2.75 -10.63 7.52
N ALA A 207 -2.24 -9.62 8.22
CA ALA A 207 -0.91 -9.06 7.96
C ALA A 207 0.17 -10.15 8.05
N TYR A 208 0.13 -10.98 9.10
CA TYR A 208 1.13 -12.04 9.35
C TYR A 208 1.17 -13.05 8.21
N ASN A 209 0.00 -13.51 7.76
CA ASN A 209 -0.11 -14.47 6.66
C ASN A 209 0.55 -13.94 5.38
N ILE A 210 0.47 -12.64 5.12
CA ILE A 210 1.08 -12.00 3.94
C ILE A 210 2.57 -11.70 4.17
N MET A 211 2.93 -11.18 5.34
CA MET A 211 4.31 -10.81 5.67
C MET A 211 5.24 -12.01 5.81
N LYS A 212 4.73 -13.16 6.26
CA LYS A 212 5.50 -14.41 6.28
C LYS A 212 6.04 -14.79 4.90
N VAL A 213 5.30 -14.50 3.84
CA VAL A 213 5.73 -14.74 2.45
C VAL A 213 6.58 -13.58 1.93
N THR A 214 6.09 -12.35 2.06
CA THR A 214 6.68 -11.16 1.41
C THR A 214 7.90 -10.58 2.11
N HIS A 215 7.99 -10.72 3.43
CA HIS A 215 9.10 -10.22 4.24
C HIS A 215 9.96 -11.37 4.80
N GLY A 216 9.32 -12.47 5.20
CA GLY A 216 9.99 -13.59 5.87
C GLY A 216 10.07 -13.38 7.39
N THR A 217 10.35 -14.47 8.13
CA THR A 217 10.36 -14.46 9.59
C THR A 217 11.45 -13.56 10.17
N ASP A 218 12.58 -13.42 9.48
CA ASP A 218 13.75 -12.75 10.04
C ASP A 218 13.75 -11.23 9.82
N HIS A 219 12.77 -10.71 9.08
CA HIS A 219 12.64 -9.28 8.81
C HIS A 219 12.16 -8.54 10.07
N SER A 220 12.75 -7.38 10.37
CA SER A 220 12.43 -6.57 11.57
C SER A 220 10.95 -6.22 11.69
N LEU A 221 10.31 -5.83 10.59
CA LEU A 221 8.89 -5.51 10.56
C LEU A 221 8.00 -6.74 10.85
N MET A 222 8.43 -7.94 10.46
CA MET A 222 7.74 -9.19 10.80
C MET A 222 7.86 -9.50 12.30
N GLN A 223 9.03 -9.25 12.90
CA GLN A 223 9.22 -9.40 14.34
C GLN A 223 8.31 -8.44 15.13
N ALA A 224 8.29 -7.15 14.76
CA ALA A 224 7.41 -6.16 15.37
C ALA A 224 5.92 -6.51 15.23
N LEU A 225 5.52 -7.11 14.09
CA LEU A 225 4.16 -7.62 13.91
C LEU A 225 3.84 -8.78 14.87
N MET A 226 4.76 -9.73 15.01
CA MET A 226 4.59 -10.89 15.89
C MET A 226 4.46 -10.46 17.36
N GLU A 227 5.28 -9.51 17.81
CA GLU A 227 5.19 -8.96 19.18
C GLU A 227 3.80 -8.41 19.49
N ILE A 228 3.25 -7.54 18.63
CA ILE A 228 1.92 -6.95 18.85
C ILE A 228 0.83 -8.02 18.78
N LYS A 229 0.94 -8.96 17.83
CA LYS A 229 -0.01 -10.07 17.70
C LYS A 229 -0.03 -10.97 18.95
N GLU A 230 1.14 -11.30 19.49
CA GLU A 230 1.25 -12.12 20.70
C GLU A 230 0.71 -11.39 21.94
N GLN A 231 0.95 -10.08 22.03
CA GLN A 231 0.33 -9.23 23.07
C GLN A 231 -1.20 -9.26 22.98
N CYS A 232 -1.77 -9.09 21.77
CA CYS A 232 -3.21 -9.24 21.56
C CYS A 232 -3.73 -10.62 22.01
N GLU A 233 -3.03 -11.70 21.66
CA GLU A 233 -3.41 -13.07 22.04
C GLU A 233 -3.35 -13.29 23.54
N ALA A 234 -2.35 -12.72 24.23
CA ALA A 234 -2.24 -12.80 25.67
C ALA A 234 -3.40 -12.07 26.37
N ILE A 235 -3.74 -10.84 25.93
CA ILE A 235 -4.85 -10.05 26.48
C ILE A 235 -6.17 -10.80 26.32
N MET A 236 -6.42 -11.36 25.13
CA MET A 236 -7.65 -12.10 24.84
C MET A 236 -7.79 -13.43 25.60
N ARG A 237 -6.72 -13.97 26.20
CA ARG A 237 -6.79 -15.17 27.05
C ARG A 237 -7.15 -14.85 28.51
N ILE A 238 -6.98 -13.60 28.93
CA ILE A 238 -7.19 -13.15 30.31
C ILE A 238 -8.60 -12.57 30.49
N GLN A 239 -9.24 -12.12 29.40
CA GLN A 239 -10.64 -11.66 29.34
C GLN A 239 -11.61 -12.81 29.12
#